data_AF-A0A261UFD9-F1
#
_entry.id   AF-A0A261UFD9-F1
#
_cell.length_a   1.000
_cell.length_b   1.000
_cell.length_c   1.000
_cell.angle_alpha   90.00
_cell.angle_beta   90.00
_cell.angle_gamma   90.00
#
_symmetry.space_group_name_H-M   'P 1'
#
loop_
_entity.id
_entity.type
_entity.pdbx_description
1 polymer ?
#
loop_
_entity_poly.entity_id
_entity_poly.type
_entity_poly.pdbx_seq_one_letter_code
_entity_poly.pdbx_strand_id
1 'polypeptide(L)' 'MLSTHRLIQLHNLADDLSSRAQVCLRGAVNLDRIGNARGAQYQHAKSVRYQRIADAASRRLGTA' A
#
# COMPACT_ATOMS: atom_id res chain seq x y z
N MET A 1 -8.05 -18.66 -15.79
CA MET A 1 -9.27 -17.96 -15.35
C MET A 1 -9.29 -17.93 -13.84
N LEU A 2 -9.31 -16.76 -13.20
CA LEU A 2 -9.43 -16.66 -11.75
C LEU A 2 -10.89 -16.92 -11.34
N SER A 3 -11.10 -17.58 -10.21
CA SER A 3 -12.46 -17.68 -9.65
C SER A 3 -12.93 -16.32 -9.14
N THR A 4 -14.25 -16.09 -9.11
CA THR A 4 -14.86 -14.87 -8.55
C THR A 4 -14.38 -14.61 -7.12
N HIS A 5 -14.27 -15.66 -6.30
CA HIS A 5 -13.73 -15.57 -4.95
C HIS A 5 -12.29 -15.02 -4.95
N ARG A 6 -11.44 -15.49 -5.87
CA ARG A 6 -10.05 -15.04 -5.96
C ARG A 6 -9.94 -13.59 -6.46
N LEU A 7 -10.82 -13.16 -7.35
CA LEU A 7 -10.91 -11.77 -7.79
C LEU A 7 -11.25 -10.84 -6.61
N ILE A 8 -12.26 -11.19 -5.81
CA ILE A 8 -12.65 -10.41 -4.63
C ILE A 8 -11.49 -10.30 -3.63
N GLN A 9 -10.78 -11.41 -3.36
CA GLN A 9 -9.62 -11.39 -2.46
C GLN A 9 -8.51 -10.45 -2.95
N LEU A 10 -8.21 -10.45 -4.25
CA LEU A 10 -7.18 -9.59 -4.83
C LEU A 10 -7.59 -8.13 -4.81
N HIS A 11 -8.86 -7.83 -5.09
CA HIS A 11 -9.41 -6.48 -5.00
C HIS A 11 -9.33 -5.94 -3.57
N ASN A 12 -9.85 -6.69 -2.59
CA ASN A 12 -9.80 -6.29 -1.19
C ASN A 12 -8.36 -6.09 -0.68
N LEU A 13 -7.43 -6.95 -1.13
CA LEU A 13 -6.02 -6.84 -0.78
C LEU A 13 -5.39 -5.57 -1.38
N ALA A 14 -5.71 -5.26 -2.64
CA ALA A 14 -5.21 -4.05 -3.30
C ALA A 14 -5.71 -2.78 -2.60
N ASP A 15 -7.00 -2.72 -2.27
CA ASP A 15 -7.62 -1.56 -1.63
C ASP A 15 -7.13 -1.34 -0.19
N ASP A 16 -7.04 -2.39 0.64
CA ASP A 16 -6.52 -2.29 2.01
C ASP A 16 -5.06 -1.82 2.01
N LEU A 17 -4.22 -2.41 1.17
CA LEU A 17 -2.80 -2.06 1.14
C LEU A 17 -2.55 -0.68 0.54
N SER A 18 -3.30 -0.28 -0.49
CA SER A 18 -3.26 1.09 -1.02
C SER A 18 -3.65 2.11 0.06
N SER A 19 -4.71 1.84 0.82
CA SER A 19 -5.16 2.70 1.91
C SER A 19 -4.10 2.81 3.02
N ARG A 20 -3.48 1.69 3.42
CA ARG A 20 -2.38 1.68 4.40
C ARG A 20 -1.14 2.42 3.88
N ALA A 21 -0.84 2.31 2.58
CA ALA A 21 0.26 3.04 1.97
C ALA A 21 0.07 4.57 2.12
N GLN A 22 -1.15 5.06 1.87
CA GLN A 22 -1.48 6.47 2.02
C GLN A 22 -1.40 6.94 3.48
N VAL A 23 -1.88 6.12 4.44
CA VAL A 23 -1.77 6.43 5.88
C VAL A 23 -0.30 6.55 6.29
N CYS A 24 0.54 5.60 5.88
CA CYS A 24 1.97 5.64 6.13
C CYS A 24 2.63 6.88 5.50
N LEU A 25 2.25 7.26 4.27
CA LEU A 25 2.79 8.46 3.61
C LEU A 25 2.43 9.74 4.38
N ARG A 26 1.17 9.89 4.81
CA ARG A 26 0.75 11.02 5.66
C ARG A 26 1.52 11.02 6.99
N GLY A 27 1.71 9.86 7.60
CA GLY A 27 2.53 9.69 8.80
C GLY A 27 3.98 10.13 8.58
N ALA A 28 4.58 9.80 7.44
CA ALA A 28 5.93 10.21 7.08
C ALA A 28 6.04 11.74 7.00
N VAL A 29 5.12 12.39 6.28
CA VAL A 29 5.07 13.86 6.15
C VAL A 29 4.91 14.54 7.52
N ASN A 30 4.06 14.00 8.40
CA ASN A 30 3.86 14.56 9.73
C ASN A 30 5.10 14.42 10.63
N LEU A 31 5.81 13.28 10.54
CA LEU A 31 7.05 13.06 11.28
C LEU A 31 8.18 13.95 10.78
N ASP A 32 8.27 14.14 9.47
CA ASP A 32 9.25 15.04 8.85
C ASP A 32 9.03 16.49 9.31
N ARG A 33 7.77 16.94 9.38
CA ARG A 33 7.40 18.29 9.86
C ARG A 33 7.88 18.59 11.28
N ILE A 34 7.98 17.59 12.15
CA ILE A 34 8.47 17.75 13.53
C ILE A 34 9.97 17.42 13.68
N GLY A 35 10.70 17.28 12.57
CA GLY A 35 12.13 16.98 12.55
C GLY A 35 12.47 15.51 12.86
N ASN A 36 11.50 14.60 12.92
CA ASN A 36 11.75 13.19 13.15
C ASN A 36 12.07 12.45 11.84
N ALA A 37 13.26 12.70 11.31
CA ALA A 37 13.72 12.15 10.03
C ALA A 37 13.72 10.62 10.00
N ARG A 38 14.17 9.95 11.07
CA ARG A 38 14.19 8.47 11.13
C ARG A 38 12.78 7.88 11.09
N GLY A 39 11.86 8.47 11.84
CA GLY A 39 10.44 8.08 11.82
C GLY A 39 9.82 8.30 10.45
N ALA A 40 10.10 9.43 9.81
CA ALA A 40 9.62 9.75 8.47
C ALA A 40 10.10 8.73 7.43
N GLN A 41 11.40 8.42 7.43
CA GLN A 41 11.99 7.42 6.53
C GLN A 41 11.38 6.02 6.74
N TYR A 42 11.17 5.61 7.99
CA TYR A 42 10.55 4.32 8.30
C TYR A 42 9.11 4.24 7.77
N GLN A 43 8.29 5.26 8.00
CA GLN A 43 6.91 5.29 7.51
C GLN A 43 6.86 5.37 5.97
N HIS A 44 7.76 6.13 5.35
CA HIS A 44 7.87 6.19 3.90
C HIS A 44 8.23 4.81 3.32
N ALA A 45 9.21 4.11 3.89
CA ALA A 45 9.59 2.76 3.46
C ALA A 45 8.42 1.77 3.59
N LYS A 46 7.63 1.86 4.67
CA LYS A 46 6.39 1.06 4.83
C LYS A 46 5.36 1.40 3.76
N SER A 47 5.15 2.68 3.46
CA SER A 47 4.24 3.13 2.40
C SER A 47 4.60 2.50 1.05
N VAL A 48 5.88 2.60 0.66
CA VAL A 48 6.38 1.99 -0.59
C VAL A 48 6.18 0.48 -0.61
N ARG A 49 6.42 -0.21 0.51
CA ARG A 49 6.21 -1.66 0.61
C ARG A 49 4.74 -2.03 0.39
N TYR A 50 3.80 -1.33 1.03
CA TYR A 50 2.38 -1.59 0.85
C TYR A 50 1.91 -1.29 -0.58
N GLN A 51 2.35 -0.17 -1.15
CA GLN A 51 2.01 0.19 -2.53
C GLN A 51 2.48 -0.87 -3.53
N ARG A 52 3.72 -1.38 -3.39
CA ARG A 52 4.24 -2.44 -4.27
C ARG A 52 3.39 -3.71 -4.25
N ILE A 53 2.87 -4.09 -3.08
CA ILE A 53 2.01 -5.27 -2.96
C ILE A 53 0.62 -4.98 -3.54
N ALA A 54 0.07 -3.79 -3.28
CA ALA A 54 -1.19 -3.35 -3.89
C ALA A 54 -1.11 -3.37 -5.42
N ASP A 55 -0.04 -2.81 -6.00
CA ASP A 55 0.17 -2.80 -7.45
C ASP A 55 0.30 -4.23 -8.01
N ALA A 56 0.95 -5.13 -7.28
CA ALA A 56 1.06 -6.53 -7.68
C ALA A 56 -0.29 -7.25 -7.65
N ALA A 57 -1.14 -6.95 -6.67
CA ALA A 57 -2.51 -7.47 -6.61
C ALA A 57 -3.38 -6.91 -7.76
N SER A 58 -3.33 -5.60 -8.01
CA SER A 58 -4.06 -4.94 -9.09
C SER A 58 -3.64 -5.43 -10.48
N ARG A 59 -2.34 -5.65 -10.72
CA ARG A 59 -1.86 -6.25 -11.97
C ARG A 59 -2.47 -7.63 -12.21
N ARG A 60 -2.61 -8.45 -11.16
CA ARG A 60 -3.24 -9.77 -11.28
C ARG A 60 -4.73 -9.70 -11.60
N LEU A 61 -5.43 -8.62 -11.24
CA LEU A 61 -6.81 -8.37 -11.66
C LEU A 61 -6.90 -8.00 -13.14
N GLY A 62 -5.99 -7.16 -13.63
CA GLY A 62 -5.98 -6.73 -15.05
C GLY A 62 -5.54 -7.80 -16.04
N THR A 63 -4.90 -8.88 -15.57
CA THR A 63 -4.48 -10.03 -16.39
C THR A 63 -5.44 -11.22 -16.35
N ALA A 64 -6.53 -11.14 -15.58
CA ALA A 64 -7.47 -12.23 -15.34
C ALA A 64 -8.73 -12.14 -16.20
#